data_AF-A0A970TNQ6-F1
#
_entry.id   AF-A0A970TNQ6-F1
#
_cell.length_a   1.000
_cell.length_b   1.000
_cell.length_c   1.000
_cell.angle_alpha   90.00
_cell.angle_beta   90.00
_cell.angle_gamma   90.00
#
_symmetry.space_group_name_H-M   'P 1'
#
loop_
_entity.id
_entity.type
_entity.pdbx_description
1 polymer ?
#
loop_
_entity_poly.entity_id
_entity_poly.type
_entity_poly.pdbx_seq_one_letter_code
_entity_poly.pdbx_strand_id
1 'polypeptide(L)'
;EFLNSIEINGFPKDIASAKELAVKDKKGRIDFQEWVVEFLLGGILNPKKTADGGWDGYLTFPKNDGEKGILLIEVKSGNCNVKNIRKFINVVDAQNADIGVFVCFADSLTKPMLEAAKDAGNYENYKFDRIQILTIEDIFEGKFFRLPGGVENTTFFSAKTDVRPKEISERLI
;
A
#
# COMPACT_ATOMS: atom_id res chain seq x y z
N GLU A 1 34.75 12.98 -12.82
CA GLU A 1 34.02 11.79 -13.32
C GLU A 1 33.28 11.04 -12.20
N PHE A 2 32.44 11.72 -11.40
CA PHE A 2 31.69 11.08 -10.29
C PHE A 2 30.16 11.10 -10.46
N LEU A 3 29.67 11.67 -11.57
CA LEU A 3 28.24 11.91 -11.82
C LEU A 3 27.61 10.94 -12.84
N ASN A 4 28.39 10.02 -13.44
CA ASN A 4 27.91 9.18 -14.55
C ASN A 4 27.28 7.85 -14.11
N SER A 5 27.12 7.57 -12.80
CA SER A 5 26.52 6.33 -12.32
C SER A 5 25.54 6.51 -11.16
N ILE A 6 24.84 7.65 -11.10
CA ILE A 6 23.67 7.77 -10.23
C ILE A 6 22.50 7.12 -10.98
N GLU A 7 22.20 5.87 -10.66
CA GLU A 7 20.97 5.22 -11.11
C GLU A 7 19.80 5.89 -10.36
N ILE A 8 19.19 6.91 -10.97
CA ILE A 8 18.00 7.57 -10.44
C ILE A 8 16.82 6.64 -10.71
N ASN A 9 16.54 5.74 -9.77
CA ASN A 9 15.30 4.97 -9.77
C ASN A 9 14.19 5.90 -9.25
N GLY A 10 13.37 6.42 -10.16
CA GLY A 10 12.15 7.16 -9.80
C GLY A 10 11.08 6.22 -9.24
N PHE A 11 10.08 6.78 -8.55
CA PHE A 11 8.91 5.99 -8.15
C PHE A 11 8.12 5.52 -9.37
N PRO A 12 7.55 4.31 -9.34
CA PRO A 12 6.65 3.84 -10.38
C PRO A 12 5.52 4.82 -10.65
N LYS A 13 5.19 4.99 -11.93
CA LYS A 13 4.12 5.89 -12.40
C LYS A 13 3.01 5.16 -13.13
N ASP A 14 3.17 3.86 -13.34
CA ASP A 14 2.22 2.98 -13.99
C ASP A 14 2.40 1.54 -13.47
N ILE A 15 1.47 0.66 -13.87
CA ILE A 15 1.50 -0.75 -13.46
C ILE A 15 2.74 -1.49 -13.99
N ALA A 16 3.25 -1.12 -15.18
CA ALA A 16 4.40 -1.79 -15.77
C ALA A 16 5.68 -1.52 -14.96
N SER A 17 5.96 -0.26 -14.64
CA SER A 17 7.07 0.15 -13.77
C SER A 17 6.91 -0.37 -12.34
N ALA A 18 5.69 -0.48 -11.83
CA ALA A 18 5.42 -1.08 -10.52
C ALA A 18 5.79 -2.58 -10.52
N LYS A 19 5.41 -3.31 -11.57
CA LYS A 19 5.77 -4.73 -11.76
C LYS A 19 7.28 -4.90 -11.92
N GLU A 20 7.93 -4.04 -12.70
CA GLU A 20 9.39 -4.08 -12.88
C GLU A 20 10.13 -3.94 -11.55
N LEU A 21 9.76 -2.94 -10.73
CA LEU A 21 10.31 -2.75 -9.40
C LEU A 21 10.09 -3.98 -8.51
N ALA A 22 8.87 -4.54 -8.57
CA ALA A 22 8.46 -5.69 -7.77
C ALA A 22 9.18 -7.00 -8.11
N VAL A 23 9.78 -7.15 -9.31
CA VAL A 23 10.45 -8.39 -9.73
C VAL A 23 11.97 -8.28 -9.90
N LYS A 24 12.55 -7.08 -9.82
CA LYS A 24 13.98 -6.80 -10.11
C LYS A 24 14.95 -7.72 -9.35
N ASP A 25 15.19 -7.43 -8.07
CA ASP A 25 16.06 -8.22 -7.20
C ASP A 25 15.55 -8.11 -5.75
N LYS A 26 16.34 -8.59 -4.77
CA LYS A 26 15.94 -8.49 -3.36
C LYS A 26 15.75 -7.02 -2.94
N LYS A 27 16.57 -6.11 -3.45
CA LYS A 27 16.48 -4.69 -3.15
C LYS A 27 15.23 -4.09 -3.81
N GLY A 28 14.98 -4.35 -5.10
CA GLY A 28 13.78 -3.89 -5.79
C GLY A 28 12.49 -4.35 -5.12
N ARG A 29 12.44 -5.59 -4.60
CA ARG A 29 11.30 -6.05 -3.80
C ARG A 29 11.10 -5.28 -2.51
N ILE A 30 12.19 -4.91 -1.83
CA ILE A 30 12.14 -4.09 -0.61
C ILE A 30 11.70 -2.67 -0.97
N ASP A 31 12.31 -2.08 -2.00
CA ASP A 31 11.99 -0.75 -2.52
C ASP A 31 10.50 -0.68 -2.95
N PHE A 32 9.95 -1.74 -3.56
CA PHE A 32 8.53 -1.85 -3.88
C PHE A 32 7.65 -1.81 -2.63
N GLN A 33 7.97 -2.60 -1.61
CA GLN A 33 7.20 -2.62 -0.38
C GLN A 33 7.24 -1.25 0.33
N GLU A 34 8.42 -0.63 0.37
CA GLU A 34 8.60 0.69 0.97
C GLU A 34 7.82 1.77 0.22
N TRP A 35 7.90 1.75 -1.12
CA TRP A 35 7.13 2.63 -1.98
C TRP A 35 5.62 2.52 -1.75
N VAL A 36 5.09 1.30 -1.70
CA VAL A 36 3.66 1.08 -1.44
C VAL A 36 3.25 1.62 -0.07
N VAL A 37 4.01 1.30 0.98
CA VAL A 37 3.66 1.73 2.34
C VAL A 37 3.72 3.26 2.45
N GLU A 38 4.86 3.88 2.13
CA GLU A 38 5.09 5.30 2.42
C GLU A 38 4.38 6.22 1.43
N PHE A 39 4.42 5.90 0.13
CA PHE A 39 3.98 6.84 -0.91
C PHE A 39 2.56 6.56 -1.40
N LEU A 40 2.16 5.30 -1.53
CA LEU A 40 0.79 5.00 -1.96
C LEU A 40 -0.21 5.11 -0.82
N LEU A 41 0.13 4.58 0.35
CA LEU A 41 -0.80 4.47 1.48
C LEU A 41 -0.56 5.51 2.59
N GLY A 42 0.57 6.23 2.55
CA GLY A 42 0.94 7.21 3.57
C GLY A 42 1.30 6.61 4.93
N GLY A 43 1.65 5.32 4.95
CA GLY A 43 2.00 4.55 6.12
C GLY A 43 3.41 4.80 6.65
N ILE A 44 3.65 4.30 7.86
CA ILE A 44 4.96 4.29 8.50
C ILE A 44 5.54 2.89 8.35
N LEU A 45 6.77 2.78 7.83
CA LEU A 45 7.47 1.51 7.72
C LEU A 45 7.64 0.85 9.09
N ASN A 46 7.50 -0.48 9.11
CA ASN A 46 7.83 -1.25 10.29
C ASN A 46 9.37 -1.27 10.47
N PRO A 47 9.93 -0.65 11.53
CA PRO A 47 11.38 -0.60 11.73
C PRO A 47 11.95 -1.97 12.11
N LYS A 48 11.12 -2.89 12.60
CA LYS A 48 11.48 -4.26 12.94
C LYS A 48 11.09 -5.19 11.80
N LYS A 49 11.73 -5.04 10.64
CA LYS A 49 11.72 -6.05 9.56
C LYS A 49 12.49 -7.31 10.01
N THR A 50 12.10 -7.92 11.13
CA THR A 50 12.59 -9.25 11.50
C THR A 50 11.97 -10.27 10.57
N ALA A 51 12.73 -11.31 10.23
CA ALA A 51 12.49 -12.24 9.13
C ALA A 51 11.11 -12.96 9.12
N ASP A 52 10.29 -12.82 10.17
CA ASP A 52 9.03 -13.55 10.33
C ASP A 52 7.81 -12.71 10.75
N GLY A 53 7.95 -11.39 10.90
CA GLY A 53 6.93 -10.52 11.50
C GLY A 53 5.60 -10.39 10.74
N GLY A 54 5.61 -10.55 9.41
CA GLY A 54 4.38 -10.67 8.61
C GLY A 54 3.63 -9.37 8.29
N TRP A 55 4.17 -8.18 8.59
CA TRP A 55 3.66 -6.89 8.09
C TRP A 55 4.80 -5.91 7.77
N ASP A 56 4.57 -5.03 6.80
CA ASP A 56 5.56 -4.12 6.22
C ASP A 56 5.45 -2.68 6.76
N GLY A 57 4.26 -2.27 7.19
CA GLY A 57 4.01 -0.93 7.71
C GLY A 57 2.71 -0.80 8.48
N TYR A 58 2.45 0.39 9.01
CA TYR A 58 1.24 0.66 9.78
C TYR A 58 0.79 2.12 9.67
N LEU A 59 -0.45 2.36 10.06
CA LEU A 59 -1.07 3.67 10.22
C LEU A 59 -1.80 3.74 11.55
N THR A 60 -1.99 4.95 12.06
CA THR A 60 -2.92 5.20 13.18
C THR A 60 -4.08 6.05 12.71
N PHE A 61 -5.28 5.78 13.20
CA PHE A 61 -6.49 6.53 12.87
C PHE A 61 -7.30 6.84 14.13
N PRO A 62 -8.11 7.91 14.16
CA PRO A 62 -9.00 8.18 15.29
C PRO A 62 -10.19 7.21 15.27
N LYS A 63 -10.47 6.57 16.41
CA LYS A 63 -11.70 5.81 16.66
C LYS A 63 -12.83 6.73 17.11
N ASN A 64 -14.06 6.22 17.11
CA ASN A 64 -15.24 6.98 17.49
C ASN A 64 -15.26 7.39 18.98
N ASP A 65 -14.58 6.63 19.84
CA ASP A 65 -14.47 6.86 21.28
C ASP A 65 -13.32 7.81 21.66
N GLY A 66 -12.58 8.33 20.66
CA GLY A 66 -11.42 9.21 20.87
C GLY A 66 -10.10 8.47 21.08
N GLU A 67 -10.11 7.13 21.12
CA GLU A 67 -8.88 6.33 21.11
C GLU A 67 -8.23 6.33 19.71
N LYS A 68 -6.94 5.95 19.67
CA LYS A 68 -6.24 5.73 18.40
C LYS A 68 -6.32 4.26 18.02
N GLY A 69 -6.84 3.99 16.84
CA GLY A 69 -6.78 2.68 16.22
C GLY A 69 -5.49 2.46 15.44
N ILE A 70 -5.14 1.20 15.26
CA ILE A 70 -3.97 0.74 14.52
C ILE A 70 -4.42 -0.05 13.29
N LEU A 71 -3.91 0.35 12.13
CA LEU A 71 -4.06 -0.38 10.88
C LEU A 71 -2.70 -0.94 10.48
N LEU A 72 -2.61 -2.25 10.24
CA LEU A 72 -1.40 -2.88 9.71
C LEU A 72 -1.47 -3.04 8.19
N ILE A 73 -0.32 -2.97 7.55
CA ILE A 73 -0.15 -3.09 6.10
C ILE A 73 0.80 -4.24 5.80
N GLU A 74 0.38 -5.20 4.98
CA GLU A 74 1.27 -6.22 4.38
C GLU A 74 1.22 -6.10 2.86
N VAL A 75 2.39 -6.07 2.22
CA VAL A 75 2.57 -5.86 0.79
C VAL A 75 3.23 -7.09 0.15
N LYS A 76 2.61 -7.62 -0.90
CA LYS A 76 3.18 -8.68 -1.74
C LYS A 76 3.56 -8.14 -3.12
N SER A 77 4.85 -8.23 -3.43
CA SER A 77 5.44 -7.87 -4.72
C SER A 77 5.29 -8.94 -5.80
N GLY A 78 4.90 -10.16 -5.44
CA GLY A 78 4.69 -11.26 -6.39
C GLY A 78 3.50 -12.11 -6.01
N ASN A 79 3.52 -13.37 -6.43
CA ASN A 79 2.43 -14.32 -6.18
C ASN A 79 2.04 -14.36 -4.70
N CYS A 80 0.75 -14.24 -4.46
CA CYS A 80 0.13 -14.42 -3.17
C CYS A 80 -0.97 -15.47 -3.27
N ASN A 81 -1.36 -16.03 -2.13
CA ASN A 81 -2.42 -17.01 -2.04
C ASN A 81 -3.16 -16.87 -0.71
N VAL A 82 -4.24 -17.65 -0.55
CA VAL A 82 -5.09 -17.61 0.65
C VAL A 82 -4.32 -17.87 1.96
N LYS A 83 -3.20 -18.62 1.94
CA LYS A 83 -2.39 -18.83 3.15
C LYS A 83 -1.71 -17.54 3.60
N ASN A 84 -1.34 -16.66 2.66
CA ASN A 84 -0.80 -15.35 3.00
C ASN A 84 -1.83 -14.50 3.75
N ILE A 85 -3.07 -14.43 3.26
CA ILE A 85 -4.17 -13.70 3.93
C ILE A 85 -4.42 -14.26 5.33
N ARG A 86 -4.52 -15.59 5.48
CA ARG A 86 -4.74 -16.22 6.79
C ARG A 86 -3.58 -15.95 7.76
N LYS A 87 -2.34 -15.96 7.27
CA LYS A 87 -1.18 -15.57 8.09
C LYS A 87 -1.30 -14.11 8.51
N PHE A 88 -1.66 -13.22 7.59
CA PHE A 88 -1.83 -11.80 7.89
C PHE A 88 -2.89 -11.55 8.95
N ILE A 89 -4.05 -12.22 8.85
CA ILE A 89 -5.12 -12.15 9.85
C ILE A 89 -4.57 -12.46 11.25
N ASN A 90 -3.84 -13.57 11.40
CA ASN A 90 -3.22 -13.93 12.67
C ASN A 90 -2.22 -12.86 13.17
N VAL A 91 -1.53 -12.18 12.27
CA VAL A 91 -0.61 -11.07 12.62
C VAL A 91 -1.39 -9.88 13.13
N VAL A 92 -2.46 -9.46 12.44
CA VAL A 92 -3.34 -8.37 12.88
C VAL A 92 -3.88 -8.66 14.28
N ASP A 93 -4.33 -9.89 14.53
CA ASP A 93 -4.83 -10.32 15.83
C ASP A 93 -3.73 -10.34 16.90
N ALA A 94 -2.56 -10.92 16.59
CA ALA A 94 -1.45 -11.01 17.54
C ALA A 94 -0.87 -9.64 17.92
N GLN A 95 -0.97 -8.64 17.04
CA GLN A 95 -0.57 -7.26 17.32
C GLN A 95 -1.69 -6.41 17.93
N ASN A 96 -2.87 -6.98 18.21
CA ASN A 96 -4.07 -6.26 18.64
C ASN A 96 -4.40 -5.05 17.74
N ALA A 97 -4.19 -5.20 16.43
CA ALA A 97 -4.53 -4.16 15.48
C ALA A 97 -6.01 -4.22 15.11
N ASP A 98 -6.58 -3.05 14.85
CA ASP A 98 -8.00 -2.87 14.59
C ASP A 98 -8.37 -3.28 13.16
N ILE A 99 -7.52 -2.92 12.19
CA ILE A 99 -7.73 -3.15 10.75
C ILE A 99 -6.46 -3.74 10.12
N GLY A 100 -6.63 -4.59 9.11
CA GLY A 100 -5.54 -5.04 8.25
C GLY A 100 -5.77 -4.65 6.80
N VAL A 101 -4.73 -4.15 6.12
CA VAL A 101 -4.73 -3.88 4.68
C VAL A 101 -3.66 -4.76 4.02
N PHE A 102 -4.10 -5.64 3.14
CA PHE A 102 -3.23 -6.50 2.36
C PHE A 102 -3.16 -5.99 0.92
N VAL A 103 -1.94 -5.73 0.43
CA VAL A 103 -1.71 -5.17 -0.91
C VAL A 103 -1.04 -6.20 -1.82
N CYS A 104 -1.55 -6.34 -3.05
CA CYS A 104 -0.97 -7.20 -4.08
C CYS A 104 -1.28 -6.68 -5.49
N PHE A 105 -0.87 -7.39 -6.54
CA PHE A 105 -1.31 -7.11 -7.91
C PHE A 105 -2.64 -7.81 -8.22
N ALA A 106 -3.46 -7.21 -9.09
CA ALA A 106 -4.77 -7.75 -9.47
C ALA A 106 -4.70 -9.15 -10.09
N ASP A 107 -3.64 -9.44 -10.86
CA ASP A 107 -3.40 -10.77 -11.45
C ASP A 107 -3.08 -11.87 -10.42
N SER A 108 -2.68 -11.48 -9.21
CA SER A 108 -2.37 -12.38 -8.09
C SER A 108 -3.55 -12.56 -7.13
N LEU A 109 -4.57 -11.70 -7.22
CA LEU A 109 -5.75 -11.76 -6.37
C LEU A 109 -6.67 -12.92 -6.78
N THR A 110 -7.09 -13.72 -5.81
CA THR A 110 -7.96 -14.88 -6.05
C THR A 110 -9.23 -14.83 -5.21
N LYS A 111 -10.29 -15.49 -5.69
CA LYS A 111 -11.57 -15.59 -4.95
C LYS A 111 -11.40 -16.13 -3.51
N PRO A 112 -10.61 -17.20 -3.26
CA PRO A 112 -10.40 -17.69 -1.90
C PRO A 112 -9.72 -16.68 -0.97
N MET A 113 -8.91 -15.75 -1.50
CA MET A 113 -8.33 -14.67 -0.69
C MET A 113 -9.39 -13.67 -0.24
N LEU A 114 -10.28 -13.28 -1.16
CA LEU A 114 -11.41 -12.39 -0.86
C LEU A 114 -12.36 -13.03 0.16
N GLU A 115 -12.67 -14.31 0.00
CA GLU A 115 -13.49 -15.07 0.96
C GLU A 115 -12.82 -15.11 2.34
N ALA A 116 -11.52 -15.43 2.43
CA ALA A 116 -10.81 -15.46 3.70
C ALA A 116 -10.74 -14.09 4.41
N ALA A 117 -10.59 -13.00 3.65
CA ALA A 117 -10.62 -11.64 4.20
C ALA A 117 -12.01 -11.29 4.75
N LYS A 118 -13.07 -11.66 4.02
CA LYS A 118 -14.47 -11.45 4.44
C LYS A 118 -14.86 -12.30 5.66
N ASP A 119 -14.37 -13.53 5.72
CA ASP A 119 -14.61 -14.44 6.85
C ASP A 119 -13.98 -13.94 8.16
N ALA A 120 -12.99 -13.03 8.08
CA ALA A 120 -12.42 -12.34 9.24
C ALA A 120 -13.38 -11.30 9.86
N GLY A 121 -14.54 -11.07 9.24
CA GLY A 121 -15.60 -10.22 9.76
C GLY A 121 -15.45 -8.74 9.41
N ASN A 122 -16.43 -7.96 9.85
CA ASN A 122 -16.43 -6.51 9.68
C ASN A 122 -15.71 -5.81 10.83
N TYR A 123 -15.25 -4.57 10.57
CA TYR A 123 -14.75 -3.72 11.63
C TYR A 123 -15.91 -3.20 12.50
N GLU A 124 -16.01 -3.72 13.74
CA GLU A 124 -17.03 -3.32 14.74
C GLU A 124 -18.45 -3.23 14.15
N ASN A 125 -19.08 -2.05 14.25
CA ASN A 125 -20.43 -1.76 13.76
C ASN A 125 -20.45 -1.19 12.34
N TYR A 126 -19.29 -1.14 11.66
CA TYR A 126 -19.20 -0.66 10.28
C TYR A 126 -19.51 -1.77 9.27
N LYS A 127 -19.97 -1.38 8.08
CA LYS A 127 -20.32 -2.31 6.98
C LYS A 127 -19.14 -2.60 6.03
N PHE A 128 -17.91 -2.53 6.53
CA PHE A 128 -16.72 -2.87 5.74
C PHE A 128 -15.88 -3.90 6.48
N ASP A 129 -15.20 -4.74 5.68
CA ASP A 129 -14.39 -5.84 6.18
C ASP A 129 -13.24 -5.33 7.04
N ARG A 130 -12.98 -5.99 8.16
CA ARG A 130 -11.84 -5.67 9.03
C ARG A 130 -10.50 -5.89 8.32
N ILE A 131 -10.49 -6.87 7.42
CA ILE A 131 -9.34 -7.21 6.59
C ILE A 131 -9.68 -6.82 5.16
N GLN A 132 -8.97 -5.83 4.64
CA GLN A 132 -9.23 -5.25 3.34
C GLN A 132 -8.09 -5.63 2.39
N ILE A 133 -8.44 -6.06 1.17
CA ILE A 133 -7.46 -6.32 0.13
C ILE A 133 -7.52 -5.16 -0.87
N LEU A 134 -6.38 -4.56 -1.15
CA LEU A 134 -6.21 -3.57 -2.21
C LEU A 134 -5.27 -4.09 -3.27
N THR A 135 -5.61 -3.87 -4.54
CA THR A 135 -4.67 -4.10 -5.63
C THR A 135 -3.89 -2.82 -5.94
N ILE A 136 -2.69 -2.95 -6.51
CA ILE A 136 -1.97 -1.78 -7.04
C ILE A 136 -2.83 -1.06 -8.08
N GLU A 137 -3.53 -1.83 -8.92
CA GLU A 137 -4.48 -1.32 -9.90
C GLU A 137 -5.63 -0.51 -9.24
N ASP A 138 -6.22 -1.00 -8.16
CA ASP A 138 -7.25 -0.27 -7.40
C ASP A 138 -6.74 1.08 -6.90
N ILE A 139 -5.52 1.12 -6.37
CA ILE A 139 -4.90 2.35 -5.85
C ILE A 139 -4.69 3.36 -6.99
N PHE A 140 -4.24 2.90 -8.16
CA PHE A 140 -4.04 3.74 -9.34
C PHE A 140 -5.38 4.25 -9.92
N GLU A 141 -6.47 3.50 -9.72
CA GLU A 141 -7.84 3.93 -10.02
C GLU A 141 -8.43 4.87 -8.95
N GLY A 142 -7.67 5.20 -7.90
CA GLY A 142 -8.10 6.09 -6.82
C GLY A 142 -8.98 5.41 -5.76
N LYS A 143 -9.02 4.08 -5.71
CA LYS A 143 -9.69 3.35 -4.63
C LYS A 143 -8.73 3.14 -3.46
N PHE A 144 -9.23 3.33 -2.25
CA PHE A 144 -8.47 3.18 -1.02
C PHE A 144 -9.21 2.33 0.01
N PHE A 145 -8.48 1.91 1.04
CA PHE A 145 -9.05 1.20 2.18
C PHE A 145 -9.94 2.15 2.97
N ARG A 146 -10.91 1.57 3.68
CA ARG A 146 -11.89 2.29 4.49
C ARG A 146 -11.42 2.39 5.93
N LEU A 147 -11.68 3.55 6.51
CA LEU A 147 -11.52 3.84 7.94
C LEU A 147 -12.86 4.27 8.54
N PRO A 148 -13.05 4.13 9.87
CA PRO A 148 -14.17 4.76 10.55
C PRO A 148 -14.22 6.28 10.29
N GLY A 149 -15.42 6.84 10.20
CA GLY A 149 -15.63 8.26 9.89
C GLY A 149 -15.53 8.64 8.41
N GLY A 150 -15.31 7.68 7.49
CA GLY A 150 -15.33 7.94 6.04
C GLY A 150 -14.15 8.78 5.54
N VAL A 151 -13.07 8.86 6.32
CA VAL A 151 -11.84 9.54 5.89
C VAL A 151 -11.13 8.64 4.89
N GLU A 152 -11.22 8.98 3.61
CA GLU A 152 -10.35 8.42 2.58
C GLU A 152 -8.96 9.08 2.69
N ASN A 153 -7.90 8.29 2.89
CA ASN A 153 -6.52 8.79 2.89
C ASN A 153 -6.15 9.28 1.49
N THR A 154 -6.47 10.54 1.18
CA THR A 154 -6.29 11.17 -0.15
C THR A 154 -4.86 11.66 -0.40
N THR A 155 -3.89 11.26 0.43
CA THR A 155 -2.78 12.16 0.76
C THR A 155 -1.66 12.27 -0.29
N PHE A 156 -1.64 11.51 -1.39
CA PHE A 156 -0.52 11.60 -2.35
C PHE A 156 -0.87 11.62 -3.85
N PHE A 157 -2.04 11.11 -4.29
CA PHE A 157 -2.39 11.12 -5.71
C PHE A 157 -3.18 12.35 -6.21
N SER A 158 -3.60 13.25 -5.31
CA SER A 158 -3.91 14.63 -5.72
C SER A 158 -2.61 15.40 -5.98
N ALA A 159 -1.78 14.90 -6.89
CA ALA A 159 -0.78 15.72 -7.54
C ALA A 159 -1.54 16.81 -8.30
N LYS A 160 -1.40 18.06 -7.84
CA LYS A 160 -1.82 19.21 -8.64
C LYS A 160 -1.21 19.05 -10.03
N THR A 161 -2.05 19.14 -11.06
CA THR A 161 -1.62 19.16 -12.46
C THR A 161 -0.39 20.03 -12.57
N ASP A 162 0.66 19.44 -13.13
CA ASP A 162 1.95 20.06 -13.42
C ASP A 162 1.77 21.52 -13.87
N VAL A 163 2.14 22.47 -13.00
CA VAL A 163 2.07 23.93 -13.27
C VAL A 163 3.27 24.44 -14.05
N ARG A 164 4.09 23.56 -14.64
CA ARG A 164 5.13 24.00 -15.58
C ARG A 164 4.45 24.76 -16.73
N PRO A 165 4.85 26.02 -17.01
CA PRO A 165 4.30 26.77 -18.12
C PRO A 165 4.46 25.97 -19.41
N LYS A 166 3.35 25.70 -20.10
CA LYS A 166 3.38 25.32 -21.50
C LYS A 166 3.86 26.55 -22.28
N GLU A 167 4.91 26.35 -23.05
CA GLU A 167 5.56 27.29 -23.98
C GLU A 167 6.66 28.19 -23.40
N ILE A 168 7.89 27.90 -23.83
CA ILE A 168 8.86 28.95 -24.20
C ILE A 168 9.11 28.75 -25.69
N SER A 169 8.15 29.22 -26.48
CA SER A 169 8.36 29.59 -27.87
C SER A 169 8.40 31.11 -27.87
N GLU A 170 9.59 31.69 -27.82
CA GLU A 170 9.88 32.88 -28.62
C GLU A 170 11.38 33.20 -28.63
N ARG A 171 11.86 33.39 -29.85
CA ARG A 171 13.20 33.86 -30.22
C ARG A 171 13.58 35.10 -29.43
N LEU A 172 14.86 35.19 -29.05
CA LEU A 172 15.59 36.45 -29.10
C LEU A 172 16.95 36.19 -29.76
N ILE A 173 17.01 36.73 -31.00
CA ILE A 173 18.12 37.23 -31.81
C ILE A 173 19.53 36.98 -31.27
#